data_AF-A0A2E5MFG8-F1
#
_entry.id   AF-A0A2E5MFG8-F1
#
_cell.length_a   1.000
_cell.length_b   1.000
_cell.length_c   1.000
_cell.angle_alpha   90.00
_cell.angle_beta   90.00
_cell.angle_gamma   90.00
#
_symmetry.space_group_name_H-M   'P 1'
#
loop_
_entity.id
_entity.type
_entity.pdbx_description
1 polymer ?
#
loop_
_entity_poly.entity_id
_entity_poly.type
_entity_poly.pdbx_seq_one_letter_code
_entity_poly.pdbx_strand_id
1 'polypeptide(L)'
;MEIVMIKKLGCGPCKTFEPIVKAEAKKRSLGFRHIMQEDMPEEIRPPYFPYFYLYNNGEVIEQWGGTSDRKLEKVLDRSLNK
;
A
#
# COMPACT_ATOMS: atom_id res chain seq x y z
N MET A 1 -10.01 0.23 8.58
CA MET A 1 -9.20 -0.13 7.38
C MET A 1 -8.10 0.90 7.14
N GLU A 2 -6.92 0.44 6.76
CA GLU A 2 -5.77 1.29 6.42
C GLU A 2 -4.98 0.71 5.24
N ILE A 3 -4.37 1.59 4.44
CA ILE A 3 -3.39 1.20 3.42
C ILE A 3 -2.00 1.23 4.06
N VAL A 4 -1.30 0.11 4.00
CA VAL A 4 0.08 -0.05 4.47
C VAL A 4 0.99 -0.16 3.26
N MET A 5 1.77 0.88 2.98
CA MET A 5 2.73 0.90 1.87
C MET A 5 4.09 0.38 2.33
N ILE A 6 4.59 -0.67 1.69
CA ILE A 6 5.98 -1.10 1.89
C ILE A 6 6.88 -0.39 0.88
N LYS A 7 7.96 0.19 1.39
CA LYS A 7 8.96 0.95 0.64
C LYS A 7 10.36 0.41 0.90
N LYS A 8 11.30 0.75 0.03
CA LYS A 8 12.72 0.46 0.19
C LYS A 8 13.53 1.74 0.07
N LEU A 9 14.65 1.83 0.77
CA LEU A 9 15.61 2.92 0.56
C LEU A 9 16.05 2.99 -0.91
N GLY A 10 16.15 4.20 -1.45
CA GLY A 10 16.49 4.42 -2.86
C GLY A 10 15.37 4.07 -3.85
N CYS A 11 14.16 3.72 -3.40
CA CYS A 11 13.04 3.45 -4.29
C CYS A 11 12.40 4.74 -4.84
N GLY A 12 12.86 5.19 -6.02
CA GLY A 12 12.28 6.32 -6.75
C GLY A 12 10.76 6.23 -6.93
N PRO A 13 10.22 5.11 -7.47
CA PRO A 13 8.78 4.92 -7.63
C PRO A 13 8.00 5.03 -6.32
N CYS A 14 8.57 4.57 -5.21
CA CYS A 14 7.95 4.68 -3.90
C CYS A 14 7.79 6.14 -3.47
N LYS A 15 8.80 6.99 -3.70
CA LYS A 15 8.75 8.42 -3.37
C LYS A 15 7.69 9.15 -4.19
N THR A 16 7.60 8.85 -5.49
CA THR A 16 6.63 9.49 -6.39
C THR A 16 5.19 9.06 -6.12
N PHE A 17 4.97 7.78 -5.80
CA PHE A 17 3.63 7.23 -5.72
C PHE A 17 2.98 7.34 -4.33
N GLU A 18 3.77 7.48 -3.27
CA GLU A 18 3.22 7.71 -1.92
C GLU A 18 2.22 8.86 -1.80
N PRO A 19 2.49 10.08 -2.31
CA PRO A 19 1.51 11.18 -2.18
C PRO A 19 0.18 10.85 -2.87
N ILE A 20 0.22 10.11 -3.99
CA ILE A 20 -0.98 9.67 -4.72
C ILE A 20 -1.79 8.71 -3.84
N VAL A 21 -1.14 7.69 -3.28
CA VAL A 21 -1.80 6.71 -2.41
C VAL A 21 -2.35 7.37 -1.14
N LYS A 22 -1.60 8.31 -0.55
CA LYS A 22 -2.03 9.06 0.63
C LYS A 22 -3.27 9.92 0.34
N ALA A 23 -3.32 10.54 -0.84
CA ALA A 23 -4.49 11.31 -1.28
C ALA A 23 -5.71 10.41 -1.48
N GLU A 24 -5.54 9.24 -2.11
CA GLU A 24 -6.64 8.29 -2.34
C GLU A 24 -7.14 7.68 -1.02
N ALA A 25 -6.24 7.36 -0.09
CA ALA A 25 -6.60 6.92 1.26
C ALA A 25 -7.46 7.97 1.96
N LYS A 26 -7.05 9.25 1.93
CA LYS A 26 -7.79 10.36 2.52
C LYS A 26 -9.18 10.53 1.88
N LYS A 27 -9.28 10.48 0.55
CA LYS A 27 -10.55 10.57 -0.18
C LYS A 27 -11.56 9.50 0.24
N ARG A 28 -11.06 8.31 0.60
CA ARG A 28 -11.87 7.15 1.00
C ARG A 28 -11.99 6.97 2.52
N SER A 29 -11.53 7.94 3.31
CA SER A 29 -11.51 7.85 4.78
C SER A 29 -10.76 6.61 5.31
N LEU A 30 -9.70 6.19 4.61
CA LEU A 30 -8.81 5.12 5.02
C LEU A 30 -7.59 5.69 5.78
N GLY A 31 -7.09 4.92 6.75
CA GLY A 31 -5.77 5.17 7.31
C GLY A 31 -4.68 4.99 6.25
N PHE A 32 -3.54 5.64 6.43
CA PHE A 32 -2.35 5.44 5.61
C PHE A 32 -1.11 5.42 6.49
N ARG A 33 -0.29 4.40 6.33
CA ARG A 33 1.07 4.34 6.89
C ARG A 33 2.01 3.67 5.92
N HIS A 34 3.31 3.88 6.10
CA HIS A 34 4.33 3.16 5.38
C HIS A 34 5.25 2.39 6.32
N ILE A 35 5.89 1.35 5.80
CA ILE A 35 6.92 0.57 6.47
C ILE A 35 8.12 0.50 5.52
N MET A 36 9.32 0.68 6.07
CA MET A 36 10.56 0.46 5.33
C MET A 36 10.88 -1.04 5.34
N GLN A 37 11.24 -1.59 4.17
CA GLN A 37 11.61 -3.00 4.00
C GLN A 37 12.76 -3.38 4.95
N GLU A 38 13.66 -2.43 5.20
CA GLU A 38 14.80 -2.56 6.10
C GLU A 38 14.37 -2.88 7.54
N ASP A 39 13.17 -2.47 7.96
CA ASP A 39 12.58 -2.76 9.28
C ASP A 39 11.76 -4.06 9.30
N MET A 40 11.67 -4.78 8.17
CA MET A 40 10.90 -6.03 8.04
C MET A 40 11.80 -7.28 8.11
N PRO A 41 11.35 -8.38 8.77
CA PRO A 41 11.94 -9.70 8.64
C PRO A 41 12.01 -10.15 7.18
N GLU A 42 13.11 -10.82 6.80
CA GLU A 42 13.40 -11.11 5.39
C GLU A 42 12.34 -11.99 4.73
N GLU A 43 11.75 -12.89 5.51
CA GLU A 43 10.79 -13.91 5.10
C GLU A 43 9.46 -13.31 4.62
N ILE A 44 9.15 -12.08 5.05
CA ILE A 44 7.89 -11.40 4.72
C ILE A 44 8.10 -10.16 3.83
N ARG A 45 9.33 -9.94 3.34
CA ARG A 45 9.62 -8.83 2.43
C ARG A 45 8.97 -9.07 1.07
N PRO A 46 8.23 -8.09 0.52
CA PRO A 46 7.64 -8.23 -0.80
C PRO A 46 8.74 -8.25 -1.89
N PRO A 47 8.51 -8.97 -2.99
CA PRO A 47 9.53 -9.16 -4.05
C PRO A 47 9.73 -7.92 -4.94
N TYR A 48 8.85 -6.92 -4.86
CA TYR A 48 8.91 -5.70 -5.66
C TYR A 48 8.32 -4.51 -4.91
N PHE A 49 8.71 -3.29 -5.33
CA PHE A 49 8.32 -2.05 -4.69
C PHE A 49 7.80 -1.01 -5.70
N PRO A 50 6.84 -0.15 -5.30
CA PRO A 50 6.14 -0.18 -4.03
C PRO A 50 5.14 -1.33 -3.94
N TYR A 51 4.94 -1.82 -2.71
CA TYR A 51 3.97 -2.86 -2.38
C TYR A 51 2.98 -2.31 -1.35
N PHE A 52 1.77 -2.86 -1.31
CA PHE A 52 0.69 -2.36 -0.48
C PHE A 52 -0.12 -3.51 0.10
N TYR A 53 -0.51 -3.33 1.36
CA TYR A 53 -1.53 -4.14 2.01
C TYR A 53 -2.72 -3.25 2.35
N LEU A 54 -3.93 -3.77 2.15
CA LEU A 54 -5.14 -3.22 2.76
C LEU A 54 -5.39 -4.00 4.04
N TYR A 55 -5.25 -3.33 5.17
CA TYR A 55 -5.31 -3.94 6.48
C TYR A 55 -6.60 -3.53 7.21
N ASN A 56 -7.23 -4.47 7.88
CA ASN A 56 -8.40 -4.22 8.71
C ASN A 56 -8.36 -5.08 9.97
N ASN A 57 -8.40 -4.45 11.14
CA ASN A 57 -8.63 -5.11 12.43
C ASN A 57 -7.76 -6.36 12.72
N GLY A 58 -6.49 -6.37 12.33
CA GLY A 58 -5.63 -7.55 12.56
C GLY A 58 -5.28 -8.31 11.28
N GLU A 59 -6.04 -8.09 10.20
CA GLU A 59 -5.99 -8.95 9.02
C GLU A 59 -5.64 -8.19 7.75
N VAL A 60 -4.88 -8.84 6.87
CA VAL A 60 -4.65 -8.38 5.50
C VAL A 60 -5.85 -8.81 4.65
N ILE A 61 -6.63 -7.83 4.20
CA ILE A 61 -7.80 -8.04 3.36
C ILE A 61 -7.40 -8.20 1.90
N GLU A 62 -6.37 -7.47 1.47
CA GLU A 62 -5.91 -7.46 0.08
C GLU A 62 -4.46 -7.00 -0.03
N GLN A 63 -3.78 -7.41 -1.10
CA GLN A 63 -2.40 -7.02 -1.37
C GLN A 63 -2.16 -6.72 -2.85
N TRP A 64 -1.33 -5.72 -3.14
CA TRP A 64 -0.95 -5.37 -4.50
C TRP A 64 0.37 -4.62 -4.53
N GLY A 65 0.97 -4.49 -5.72
CA GLY A 65 2.03 -3.51 -5.91
C GLY A 65 2.10 -2.96 -7.34
N GLY A 66 3.05 -2.06 -7.51
CA GLY A 66 3.21 -1.20 -8.69
C GLY A 66 2.64 0.21 -8.48
N THR A 67 2.80 1.06 -9.48
CA THR A 67 2.49 2.50 -9.44
C THR A 67 1.37 2.89 -10.40
N SER A 68 0.32 2.08 -10.48
CA SER A 68 -0.83 2.35 -11.36
C SER A 68 -2.02 2.85 -10.54
N ASP A 69 -2.40 4.10 -10.76
CA ASP A 69 -3.57 4.76 -10.16
C ASP A 69 -4.84 3.93 -10.40
N ARG A 70 -5.05 3.51 -11.66
CA ARG A 70 -6.18 2.64 -12.04
C ARG A 70 -6.21 1.33 -11.25
N LYS A 71 -5.04 0.74 -10.99
CA LYS A 71 -4.96 -0.51 -10.21
C LYS A 71 -5.28 -0.25 -8.74
N LEU A 72 -4.75 0.84 -8.17
CA LEU A 72 -5.05 1.29 -6.82
C LEU A 72 -6.55 1.46 -6.63
N GLU A 73 -7.21 2.27 -7.48
CA GLU A 73 -8.65 2.51 -7.42
C GLU A 73 -9.44 1.21 -7.52
N LYS A 74 -9.15 0.37 -8.52
CA LYS A 74 -9.86 -0.90 -8.73
C LYS A 74 -9.74 -1.86 -7.54
N VAL A 75 -8.56 -1.93 -6.91
CA VAL A 75 -8.34 -2.78 -5.73
C VAL A 75 -9.16 -2.25 -4.54
N LEU A 76 -9.16 -0.93 -4.32
CA LEU A 76 -9.91 -0.32 -3.23
C LEU A 76 -11.43 -0.44 -3.46
N ASP A 77 -11.91 -0.16 -4.67
CA ASP A 77 -13.33 -0.31 -5.01
C ASP A 77 -13.83 -1.74 -4.78
N ARG A 78 -13.05 -2.74 -5.19
CA ARG A 78 -13.41 -4.14 -4.96
C ARG A 78 -13.43 -4.50 -3.47
N SER A 79 -12.48 -3.97 -2.70
CA SER A 79 -12.27 -4.41 -1.32
C SER A 79 -13.19 -3.71 -0.32
N LEU A 80 -13.60 -2.47 -0.60
CA LEU A 80 -14.49 -1.69 0.27
C LEU A 80 -15.97 -1.98 0.05
N ASN A 81 -16.33 -2.61 -1.06
CA ASN A 81 -17.70 -3.02 -1.37
C ASN A 81 -17.99 -4.49 -0.97
N LYS A 82 -17.06 -5.15 -0.29
CA LYS A 82 -17.26 -6.47 0.33
C LYS A 82 -17.73 -6.31 1.76
#